data_AF-A0A946MLI1-F1
#
_entry.id   AF-A0A946MLI1-F1
#
_cell.length_a   1.000
_cell.length_b   1.000
_cell.length_c   1.000
_cell.angle_alpha   90.00
_cell.angle_beta   90.00
_cell.angle_gamma   90.00
#
_symmetry.space_group_name_H-M   'P 1'
#
loop_
_entity.id
_entity.type
_entity.pdbx_description
1 polymer ?
#
loop_
_entity_poly.entity_id
_entity_poly.type
_entity_poly.pdbx_seq_one_letter_code
_entity_poly.pdbx_strand_id
1 'polypeptide(L)'
;KNLELILEGEKPYDIFVRWKPIEKQPIGWNPDLNDGVRLNIRPFMSVPDVGKKGTGVLRDKPNIKWGKDRGKDVESAPWYPLFKGDRINEHHLSLEEKISVRKQV
;
A
#
# COMPACT_ATOMS: atom_id res chain seq x y z
N LYS A 1 -2.85 3.32 20.00
CA LYS A 1 -3.75 3.67 18.89
C LYS A 1 -3.10 3.62 17.50
N ASN A 2 -1.77 3.67 17.35
CA ASN A 2 -1.15 3.66 16.00
C ASN A 2 -1.29 2.31 15.27
N LEU A 3 -1.30 1.18 15.98
CA LEU A 3 -1.52 -0.13 15.38
C LEU A 3 -2.98 -0.36 14.96
N GLU A 4 -3.94 0.31 15.60
CA GLU A 4 -5.37 0.24 15.23
C GLU A 4 -5.57 0.82 13.83
N LEU A 5 -4.87 1.91 13.49
CA LEU A 5 -4.88 2.50 12.14
C LEU A 5 -4.37 1.53 11.07
N ILE A 6 -3.34 0.74 11.39
CA ILE A 6 -2.81 -0.29 10.47
C ILE A 6 -3.83 -1.43 10.33
N LEU A 7 -4.43 -1.84 11.46
CA LEU A 7 -5.44 -2.91 11.48
C LEU A 7 -6.65 -2.54 10.61
N GLU A 8 -7.14 -1.30 10.74
CA GLU A 8 -8.23 -0.75 9.92
C GLU A 8 -7.81 -0.57 8.46
N GLY A 9 -6.60 -0.06 8.22
CA GLY A 9 -6.01 0.05 6.89
C GLY A 9 -6.70 1.05 5.97
N GLU A 10 -7.27 2.11 6.53
CA GLU A 10 -7.73 3.28 5.76
C GLU A 10 -6.54 4.07 5.23
N LYS A 11 -6.70 4.69 4.05
CA LYS A 11 -5.69 5.57 3.45
C LYS A 11 -5.29 6.68 4.45
N PRO A 12 -3.98 6.92 4.68
CA PRO A 12 -2.79 6.42 3.99
C PRO A 12 -2.11 5.21 4.67
N TYR A 13 -2.80 4.49 5.55
CA TYR A 13 -2.29 3.31 6.27
C TYR A 13 -2.63 1.99 5.57
N ASP A 14 -3.18 2.07 4.37
CA ASP A 14 -3.49 0.92 3.54
C ASP A 14 -2.23 0.28 2.94
N ILE A 15 -2.36 -0.99 2.57
CA ILE A 15 -1.41 -1.66 1.69
C ILE A 15 -1.94 -1.54 0.26
N PHE A 16 -1.07 -1.05 -0.62
CA PHE A 16 -1.31 -0.98 -2.06
C PHE A 16 -0.35 -1.90 -2.80
N VAL A 17 -0.91 -2.81 -3.61
CA VAL A 17 -0.17 -3.82 -4.36
C VAL A 17 -0.34 -3.60 -5.85
N ARG A 18 0.66 -3.03 -6.49
CA ARG A 18 0.60 -2.56 -7.88
C ARG A 18 0.22 -3.64 -8.91
N TRP A 19 0.52 -4.92 -8.69
CA TRP A 19 0.14 -5.98 -9.64
C TRP A 19 -1.24 -6.58 -9.37
N LYS A 20 -1.93 -6.17 -8.30
CA LYS A 20 -3.28 -6.63 -7.98
C LYS A 20 -4.32 -5.60 -8.46
N PRO A 21 -5.42 -6.05 -9.09
CA PRO A 21 -6.56 -5.17 -9.35
C PRO A 21 -7.23 -4.80 -8.01
N ILE A 22 -8.11 -3.79 -8.03
CA ILE A 22 -8.67 -3.17 -6.83
C ILE A 22 -9.42 -4.17 -5.93
N GLU A 23 -10.17 -5.09 -6.53
CA GLU A 23 -10.93 -6.14 -5.83
C GLU A 23 -10.03 -7.14 -5.10
N LYS A 24 -8.78 -7.29 -5.54
CA LYS A 24 -7.77 -8.16 -4.89
C LYS A 24 -6.85 -7.40 -3.94
N GLN A 25 -6.99 -6.08 -3.81
CA GLN A 25 -6.21 -5.30 -2.84
C GLN A 25 -6.57 -5.72 -1.41
N PRO A 26 -5.60 -5.79 -0.49
CA PRO A 26 -5.87 -6.09 0.92
C PRO A 26 -6.76 -5.01 1.56
N ILE A 27 -7.65 -5.46 2.46
CA ILE A 27 -8.50 -4.63 3.31
C ILE A 27 -7.99 -4.79 4.74
N GLY A 28 -7.73 -3.67 5.42
CA GLY A 28 -7.06 -3.68 6.71
C GLY A 28 -5.65 -4.27 6.67
N TRP A 29 -5.15 -4.66 7.84
CA TRP A 29 -3.91 -5.43 7.96
C TRP A 29 -4.15 -6.90 7.62
N ASN A 30 -4.24 -7.20 6.33
CA ASN A 30 -4.33 -8.57 5.80
C ASN A 30 -3.40 -8.77 4.58
N PRO A 31 -2.07 -8.69 4.78
CA PRO A 31 -1.09 -8.80 3.69
C PRO A 31 -1.00 -10.22 3.14
N ASP A 32 -0.68 -10.33 1.85
CA ASP A 32 -0.20 -11.57 1.24
C ASP A 32 1.33 -11.63 1.40
N LEU A 33 1.84 -12.76 1.86
CA LEU A 33 3.28 -12.97 2.03
C LEU A 33 4.02 -12.92 0.67
N ASN A 34 3.34 -13.27 -0.42
CA ASN A 34 3.89 -13.24 -1.76
C ASN A 34 3.98 -11.84 -2.36
N ASP A 35 3.35 -10.82 -1.74
CA ASP A 35 3.41 -9.45 -2.25
C ASP A 35 4.71 -8.72 -1.90
N GLY A 36 5.55 -9.34 -1.06
CA GLY A 36 6.85 -8.83 -0.69
C GLY A 36 6.83 -7.83 0.46
N VAL A 37 7.90 -7.89 1.26
CA VAL A 37 8.04 -7.15 2.53
C VAL A 37 7.93 -5.64 2.33
N ARG A 38 8.42 -5.11 1.21
CA ARG A 38 8.48 -3.66 0.95
C ARG A 38 7.09 -3.01 0.96
N LEU A 39 6.07 -3.65 0.42
CA LEU A 39 4.71 -3.09 0.41
C LEU A 39 4.07 -3.26 1.78
N ASN A 40 4.25 -4.44 2.38
CA ASN A 40 3.67 -4.80 3.66
C ASN A 40 4.22 -3.95 4.83
N ILE A 41 5.47 -3.49 4.78
CA ILE A 41 6.03 -2.66 5.86
C ILE A 41 5.53 -1.20 5.84
N ARG A 42 4.96 -0.72 4.73
CA ARG A 42 4.63 0.70 4.53
C ARG A 42 3.71 1.27 5.63
N PRO A 43 2.61 0.61 6.03
CA PRO A 43 1.73 1.15 7.07
C PRO A 43 2.45 1.42 8.39
N PHE A 44 3.43 0.59 8.76
CA PHE A 44 4.21 0.76 9.99
C PHE A 44 5.09 2.01 9.97
N MET A 45 5.46 2.50 8.79
CA MET A 45 6.20 3.75 8.60
C MET A 45 5.31 4.98 8.44
N SER A 46 4.06 4.80 7.98
CA SER A 46 3.13 5.89 7.67
C SER A 46 2.32 6.38 8.88
N VAL A 47 2.07 5.51 9.86
CA VAL A 47 1.37 5.90 11.09
C VAL A 47 2.15 6.92 11.91
N PRO A 48 1.50 7.65 12.84
CA PRO A 48 2.19 8.61 13.68
C PRO A 48 3.41 8.03 14.41
N ASP A 49 4.46 8.84 14.52
CA ASP A 49 5.70 8.44 15.17
C ASP A 49 5.48 8.18 16.67
N VAL A 50 5.95 7.03 17.16
CA VAL A 50 5.93 6.71 18.61
C VAL A 50 7.23 7.14 19.29
N GLY A 51 8.34 7.11 18.56
CA GLY A 51 9.67 7.38 19.13
C GLY A 51 10.48 8.33 18.27
N LYS A 52 11.12 7.80 17.22
CA LYS A 52 11.93 8.61 16.31
C LYS A 52 11.05 9.21 15.22
N LYS A 53 11.39 10.43 14.82
CA LYS A 53 10.66 11.14 13.75
C LYS A 53 10.82 10.41 12.41
N GLY A 54 9.72 10.18 11.71
CA GLY A 54 9.63 9.54 10.41
C GLY A 54 9.86 8.02 10.43
N THR A 55 9.61 7.34 11.55
CA THR A 55 9.71 5.88 11.69
C THR A 55 8.36 5.21 11.94
N GLY A 56 7.30 5.99 12.18
CA GLY A 56 6.01 5.48 12.61
C GLY A 56 6.14 4.66 13.90
N VAL A 57 5.82 3.39 13.83
CA VAL A 57 5.97 2.44 14.96
C VAL A 57 7.27 1.64 14.92
N LEU A 58 8.10 1.80 13.88
CA LEU A 58 9.39 1.12 13.79
C LEU A 58 10.43 1.78 14.70
N ARG A 59 11.39 0.98 15.15
CA ARG A 59 12.52 1.45 15.97
C ARG A 59 13.47 2.37 15.21
N ASP A 60 13.73 2.05 13.94
CA ASP A 60 14.63 2.77 13.05
C ASP A 60 14.00 2.91 11.65
N LYS A 61 14.38 3.95 10.91
CA LYS A 61 13.85 4.23 9.57
C LYS A 61 14.53 3.32 8.52
N PRO A 62 13.80 2.43 7.84
CA PRO A 62 14.34 1.73 6.68
C PRO A 62 14.65 2.71 5.55
N ASN A 63 15.74 2.48 4.82
CA ASN A 63 16.09 3.28 3.64
C ASN A 63 15.30 2.81 2.40
N ILE A 64 14.02 3.19 2.34
CA ILE A 64 13.10 2.83 1.25
C ILE A 64 12.71 4.10 0.47
N LYS A 65 12.93 4.08 -0.84
CA LYS A 65 12.50 5.16 -1.76
C LYS A 65 11.12 4.81 -2.33
N TRP A 66 10.05 5.48 -1.91
CA TRP A 66 8.66 5.11 -2.26
C TRP A 66 8.17 5.52 -3.65
N GLY A 67 8.85 6.46 -4.30
CA GLY A 67 8.47 6.96 -5.62
C GLY A 67 8.52 5.92 -6.75
N LYS A 68 8.52 6.40 -7.98
CA LYS A 68 8.53 5.56 -9.19
C LYS A 68 9.65 4.52 -9.15
N ASP A 69 9.27 3.27 -9.36
CA ASP A 69 10.18 2.14 -9.43
C ASP A 69 10.78 1.97 -10.83
N ARG A 70 11.85 1.17 -10.93
CA ARG A 70 12.52 0.87 -12.20
C ARG A 70 11.65 0.00 -13.09
N GLY A 71 11.69 0.28 -14.40
CA GLY A 71 11.00 -0.49 -15.44
C GLY A 71 9.60 0.04 -15.75
N LYS A 72 8.87 -0.72 -16.57
CA LYS A 72 7.52 -0.41 -17.04
C LYS A 72 6.59 -1.59 -16.81
N ASP A 73 5.32 -1.30 -16.62
CA ASP A 73 4.27 -2.30 -16.61
C ASP A 73 3.75 -2.55 -18.02
N VAL A 74 3.26 -3.77 -18.24
CA VAL A 74 2.57 -4.17 -19.46
C VAL A 74 1.17 -3.57 -19.50
N GLU A 75 0.60 -3.41 -20.69
CA GLU A 75 -0.74 -2.79 -20.87
C GLU A 75 -1.86 -3.54 -20.14
N SER A 76 -1.69 -4.85 -19.94
CA SER A 76 -2.62 -5.68 -19.17
C SER A 76 -2.53 -5.51 -17.65
N ALA A 77 -1.57 -4.72 -17.14
CA ALA A 77 -1.44 -4.49 -15.72
C ALA A 77 -2.63 -3.64 -15.21
N PRO A 78 -3.17 -3.93 -14.01
CA PRO A 78 -4.41 -3.29 -13.54
C PRO A 78 -4.36 -1.76 -13.48
N TRP A 79 -3.17 -1.20 -13.20
CA TRP A 79 -2.97 0.24 -13.03
C TRP A 79 -2.29 0.91 -14.22
N TYR A 80 -2.09 0.18 -15.33
CA TYR A 80 -1.54 0.76 -16.56
C TYR A 80 -2.36 1.95 -17.07
N PRO A 81 -3.71 1.91 -17.10
CA PRO A 81 -4.49 3.05 -17.59
C PRO A 81 -4.28 4.34 -16.78
N LEU A 82 -4.08 4.20 -15.46
CA LEU A 82 -3.88 5.33 -14.55
C LEU A 82 -2.44 5.87 -14.63
N PHE A 83 -1.44 4.99 -14.64
CA PHE A 83 -0.03 5.38 -14.57
C PHE A 83 0.71 5.34 -15.90
N LYS A 84 0.05 5.02 -17.01
CA LYS A 84 0.63 4.94 -18.36
C LYS A 84 1.91 4.08 -18.39
N GLY A 85 1.82 2.93 -17.73
CA GLY A 85 2.91 1.96 -17.58
C GLY A 85 4.00 2.32 -16.56
N ASP A 86 3.92 3.46 -15.86
CA ASP A 86 4.86 3.74 -14.78
C ASP A 86 4.57 2.89 -13.54
N ARG A 87 5.65 2.34 -12.95
CA ARG A 87 5.57 1.55 -11.72
C ARG A 87 5.48 2.44 -10.50
N ILE A 88 4.27 2.82 -10.12
CA ILE A 88 4.01 3.69 -8.98
C ILE A 88 3.65 2.84 -7.75
N ASN A 89 4.50 2.87 -6.72
CA ASN A 89 4.23 2.21 -5.44
C ASN A 89 3.63 3.18 -4.39
N GLU A 90 3.86 4.49 -4.57
CA GLU A 90 3.32 5.55 -3.71
C GLU A 90 1.89 5.91 -4.11
N HIS A 91 1.01 4.93 -4.02
CA HIS A 91 -0.42 5.08 -4.26
C HIS A 91 -1.19 4.48 -3.08
N HIS A 92 -2.41 4.95 -2.86
CA HIS A 92 -3.24 4.58 -1.73
C HIS A 92 -4.69 4.58 -2.15
N LEU A 93 -5.42 3.57 -1.70
CA LEU A 93 -6.84 3.37 -1.98
C LEU A 93 -7.62 3.38 -0.66
N SER A 94 -8.80 4.01 -0.67
CA SER A 94 -9.65 4.00 0.51
C SER A 94 -10.29 2.63 0.74
N LEU A 95 -10.76 2.38 1.97
CA LEU A 95 -11.52 1.18 2.25
C LEU A 95 -12.82 1.14 1.43
N GLU A 96 -13.47 2.29 1.29
CA GLU A 96 -14.70 2.43 0.51
C GLU A 96 -14.49 2.02 -0.96
N GLU A 97 -13.41 2.49 -1.59
CA GLU A 97 -13.07 2.13 -2.98
C GLU A 97 -12.89 0.61 -3.12
N LYS A 98 -12.13 -0.02 -2.21
CA LYS A 98 -11.88 -1.47 -2.22
C LYS A 98 -13.15 -2.28 -1.99
N ILE A 99 -13.97 -1.87 -1.02
CA ILE A 99 -15.20 -2.57 -0.63
C ILE A 99 -16.25 -2.44 -1.75
N SER A 100 -16.39 -1.25 -2.34
CA SER A 100 -17.39 -0.99 -3.37
C SER A 100 -17.18 -1.86 -4.60
N VAL A 101 -15.93 -2.04 -5.05
CA VAL A 101 -15.66 -2.92 -6.19
C VAL A 101 -15.86 -4.39 -5.83
N ARG A 102 -15.46 -4.84 -4.64
CA ARG A 102 -15.69 -6.24 -4.21
C ARG A 102 -17.17 -6.61 -4.10
N LYS A 103 -18.05 -5.66 -3.81
CA LYS A 103 -19.51 -5.88 -3.77
C LYS A 103 -20.16 -5.97 -5.14
N GLN A 104 -19.49 -5.50 -6.19
CA GLN A 104 -19.97 -5.52 -7.57
C GLN A 104 -19.53 -6.77 -8.34
N VAL A 105 -18.63 -7.56 -7.76
CA VAL A 105 -18.14 -8.86 -8.27
C VAL A 105 -18.98 -9.99 -7.68
#